data_AF-A0AAV3F2Y2-F1
#
_entry.id   AF-A0AAV3F2Y2-F1
#
_cell.length_a   1.000
_cell.length_b   1.000
_cell.length_c   1.000
_cell.angle_alpha   90.00
_cell.angle_beta   90.00
_cell.angle_gamma   90.00
#
_symmetry.space_group_name_H-M   'P 1'
#
loop_
_entity.id
_entity.type
_entity.pdbx_description
1 polymer ?
#
loop_
_entity_poly.entity_id
_entity_poly.type
_entity_poly.pdbx_seq_one_letter_code
_entity_poly.pdbx_strand_id
1 'polypeptide(L)'
;MRKYLFIVVCFFLTNAIFSQEQLMDSIILKNYSTFNIEAEKESFKGQGWHALVTEMSKANSVLIGETHFTNEVPYFVNAVIDAVKFDIYFQEIDPYSNGIIENKIKTLSQKKLEQFIKEYSSTFSFLERKKDFYLYKKIVEKGIRTYGLEQVYLDADRLIISYLKEQTKNKETAKVLSHMLDTSNKLALEEDTYLFSEDFIEKSNLLLNTKLSSKEQEHLEAIKLSREIYLGGKHHLRIQVMKHQLLEALPHWSSKKNLFKFGAVHTPKGESLMEIYDIGNLVFNIEDANFRTSLHIILIGKTAAETMDDLKLYSSFLGVVTTNDWYCFDLKPLQKAISQGKLKIGDQTLLRIVKGNDFLIYIPELTESEKFL
;
A
#
# COMPACT_ATOMS: atom_id res chain seq x y z
N MET A 1 11.38 54.34 20.55
CA MET A 1 12.24 53.14 20.49
C MET A 1 11.46 51.82 20.46
N ARG A 2 10.43 51.62 21.31
CA ARG A 2 9.65 50.37 21.36
C ARG A 2 8.88 50.00 20.06
N LYS A 3 8.42 51.00 19.29
CA LYS A 3 7.76 50.78 17.97
C LYS A 3 8.73 50.38 16.84
N TYR A 4 9.98 50.84 16.89
CA TYR A 4 11.00 50.47 15.89
C TYR A 4 11.60 49.08 16.15
N LEU A 5 11.67 48.66 17.42
CA LEU A 5 12.07 47.30 17.79
C LEU A 5 11.08 46.25 17.24
N PHE A 6 9.79 46.57 17.21
CA PHE A 6 8.75 45.67 16.68
C PHE A 6 8.86 45.49 15.16
N ILE A 7 9.15 46.56 14.41
CA ILE A 7 9.32 46.50 12.95
C ILE A 7 10.59 45.71 12.58
N VAL A 8 11.70 45.94 13.28
CA VAL A 8 12.95 45.21 13.05
C VAL A 8 12.80 43.72 13.35
N VAL A 9 12.10 43.35 14.42
CA VAL A 9 11.82 41.93 14.75
C VAL A 9 10.91 41.28 13.69
N CYS A 10 9.90 41.99 13.16
CA CYS A 10 9.07 41.48 12.07
C CYS A 10 9.87 41.23 10.78
N PHE A 11 10.82 42.11 10.43
CA PHE A 11 11.69 41.92 9.26
C PHE A 11 12.65 40.72 9.41
N PHE A 12 13.15 40.41 10.62
CA PHE A 12 14.02 39.24 10.81
C PHE A 12 13.25 37.91 10.75
N LEU A 13 11.99 37.89 11.19
CA LEU A 13 11.17 36.67 11.16
C LEU A 13 10.71 36.30 9.75
N THR A 14 10.39 37.26 8.89
CA THR A 14 9.99 36.99 7.50
C THR A 14 11.16 36.53 6.62
N ASN A 15 12.36 37.08 6.82
CA ASN A 15 13.58 36.65 6.11
C ASN A 15 13.97 35.21 6.44
N ALA A 16 13.72 34.75 7.67
CA ALA A 16 14.04 33.40 8.09
C ALA A 16 13.20 32.35 7.37
N ILE A 17 11.89 32.60 7.16
CA ILE A 17 10.97 31.66 6.49
C ILE A 17 11.31 31.58 4.99
N PHE A 18 11.46 32.73 4.33
CA PHE A 18 11.80 32.79 2.91
C PHE A 18 13.14 32.11 2.59
N SER A 19 14.11 32.18 3.51
CA SER A 19 15.38 31.48 3.38
C SER A 19 15.28 29.95 3.49
N GLN A 20 14.28 29.41 4.21
CA GLN A 20 14.09 27.95 4.34
C GLN A 20 13.48 27.36 3.07
N GLU A 21 12.48 28.01 2.48
CA GLU A 21 11.88 27.61 1.19
C GLU A 21 12.94 27.64 0.08
N GLN A 22 13.69 28.73 -0.03
CA GLN A 22 14.77 28.84 -1.02
C GLN A 22 15.87 27.78 -0.83
N LEU A 23 16.17 27.39 0.41
CA LEU A 23 17.12 26.31 0.70
C LEU A 23 16.57 24.95 0.25
N MET A 24 15.31 24.66 0.57
CA MET A 24 14.63 23.43 0.16
C MET A 24 14.60 23.31 -1.36
N ASP A 25 14.14 24.35 -2.05
CA ASP A 25 14.08 24.40 -3.52
C ASP A 25 15.47 24.20 -4.14
N SER A 26 16.51 24.83 -3.56
CA SER A 26 17.90 24.64 -4.03
C SER A 26 18.40 23.21 -3.87
N ILE A 27 18.02 22.53 -2.78
CA ILE A 27 18.36 21.12 -2.57
C ILE A 27 17.61 20.25 -3.58
N ILE A 28 16.30 20.48 -3.78
CA ILE A 28 15.46 19.74 -4.73
C ILE A 28 16.02 19.88 -6.15
N LEU A 29 16.27 21.11 -6.61
CA LEU A 29 16.78 21.41 -7.96
C LEU A 29 18.09 20.68 -8.27
N LYS A 30 18.92 20.40 -7.25
CA LYS A 30 20.20 19.70 -7.41
C LYS A 30 20.09 18.17 -7.34
N ASN A 31 18.97 17.64 -6.87
CA ASN A 31 18.82 16.23 -6.48
C ASN A 31 17.55 15.58 -7.05
N TYR A 32 17.08 16.07 -8.20
CA TYR A 32 16.06 15.38 -8.98
C TYR A 32 16.64 14.86 -10.29
N SER A 33 15.96 13.89 -10.88
CA SER A 33 16.24 13.37 -12.21
C SER A 33 14.93 12.93 -12.84
N THR A 34 14.90 12.83 -14.18
CA THR A 34 13.70 12.40 -14.90
C THR A 34 13.87 11.02 -15.50
N PHE A 35 12.74 10.38 -15.80
CA PHE A 35 12.65 9.12 -16.53
C PHE A 35 11.30 9.00 -17.23
N ASN A 36 11.24 8.14 -18.23
CA ASN A 36 10.10 8.00 -19.12
C ASN A 36 9.74 6.54 -19.36
N ILE A 37 8.47 6.31 -19.66
CA ILE A 37 7.95 5.01 -20.07
C ILE A 37 8.67 4.53 -21.34
N GLU A 38 9.14 3.28 -21.31
CA GLU A 38 9.64 2.53 -22.45
C GLU A 38 8.66 1.38 -22.73
N ALA A 39 7.53 1.72 -23.36
CA ALA A 39 6.35 0.85 -23.47
C ALA A 39 6.67 -0.51 -24.13
N GLU A 40 7.53 -0.53 -25.14
CA GLU A 40 7.93 -1.75 -25.86
C GLU A 40 8.61 -2.80 -24.96
N LYS A 41 9.17 -2.38 -23.81
CA LYS A 41 9.87 -3.24 -22.87
C LYS A 41 9.15 -3.40 -21.53
N GLU A 42 7.92 -2.86 -21.41
CA GLU A 42 7.22 -2.73 -20.12
C GLU A 42 8.13 -2.14 -19.02
N SER A 43 8.96 -1.16 -19.38
CA SER A 43 10.00 -0.63 -18.51
C SER A 43 10.04 0.90 -18.54
N PHE A 44 11.10 1.46 -18.00
CA PHE A 44 11.42 2.88 -18.04
C PHE A 44 12.85 3.09 -18.52
N LYS A 45 13.13 4.32 -18.99
CA LYS A 45 14.46 4.79 -19.36
C LYS A 45 14.70 6.18 -18.79
N GLY A 46 15.96 6.50 -18.49
CA GLY A 46 16.36 7.79 -17.94
C GLY A 46 17.15 7.66 -16.65
N GLN A 47 17.72 8.76 -16.19
CA GLN A 47 18.60 8.78 -15.02
C GLN A 47 17.85 8.44 -13.74
N GLY A 48 16.61 8.91 -13.58
CA GLY A 48 15.80 8.60 -12.40
C GLY A 48 15.51 7.11 -12.25
N TRP A 49 15.18 6.44 -13.36
CA TRP A 49 14.99 5.00 -13.36
C TRP A 49 16.28 4.23 -13.02
N HIS A 50 17.41 4.62 -13.60
CA HIS A 50 18.70 3.99 -13.31
C HIS A 50 19.09 4.13 -11.82
N ALA A 51 18.88 5.31 -11.24
CA ALA A 51 19.13 5.55 -9.83
C ALA A 51 18.22 4.68 -8.94
N LEU A 52 16.92 4.61 -9.25
CA LEU A 52 15.95 3.78 -8.52
C LEU A 52 16.33 2.29 -8.57
N VAL A 53 16.59 1.74 -9.76
CA VAL A 53 16.97 0.32 -9.92
C VAL A 53 18.25 0.01 -9.16
N THR A 54 19.22 0.93 -9.18
CA THR A 54 20.47 0.79 -8.43
C THR A 54 20.24 0.70 -6.93
N GLU A 55 19.41 1.60 -6.36
CA GLU A 55 19.15 1.60 -4.92
C GLU A 55 18.24 0.44 -4.50
N MET A 56 17.21 0.10 -5.29
CA MET A 56 16.38 -1.09 -5.06
C MET A 56 17.19 -2.39 -5.11
N SER A 57 18.22 -2.46 -5.94
CA SER A 57 19.11 -3.63 -6.03
C SER A 57 19.97 -3.79 -4.77
N LYS A 58 20.36 -2.69 -4.12
CA LYS A 58 21.14 -2.71 -2.87
C LYS A 58 20.28 -2.99 -1.63
N ALA A 59 19.07 -2.44 -1.60
CA ALA A 59 18.19 -2.57 -0.45
C ALA A 59 17.68 -4.00 -0.25
N ASN A 60 17.49 -4.40 0.99
CA ASN A 60 16.97 -5.71 1.35
C ASN A 60 15.44 -5.75 1.30
N SER A 61 14.79 -4.67 1.69
CA SER A 61 13.34 -4.47 1.53
C SER A 61 13.08 -3.19 0.78
N VAL A 62 12.15 -3.22 -0.18
CA VAL A 62 11.71 -2.06 -0.95
C VAL A 62 10.23 -1.84 -0.68
N LEU A 63 9.86 -0.65 -0.23
CA LEU A 63 8.48 -0.26 0.03
C LEU A 63 8.06 0.81 -0.96
N ILE A 64 6.93 0.57 -1.63
CA ILE A 64 6.31 1.47 -2.59
C ILE A 64 4.98 1.91 -1.99
N GLY A 65 4.92 3.18 -1.59
CA GLY A 65 3.73 3.86 -1.14
C GLY A 65 2.97 4.46 -2.31
N GLU A 66 1.69 4.12 -2.46
CA GLU A 66 0.89 4.51 -3.64
C GLU A 66 -0.40 5.27 -3.34
N THR A 67 -0.98 5.82 -4.40
CA THR A 67 -2.42 6.09 -4.54
C THR A 67 -3.07 4.88 -5.21
N HIS A 68 -4.09 4.30 -4.57
CA HIS A 68 -4.77 3.10 -5.06
C HIS A 68 -5.51 3.31 -6.40
N PHE A 69 -5.73 2.20 -7.11
CA PHE A 69 -6.63 2.11 -8.26
C PHE A 69 -6.25 2.99 -9.46
N THR A 70 -4.95 3.14 -9.71
CA THR A 70 -4.41 3.85 -10.87
C THR A 70 -3.80 2.88 -11.89
N ASN A 71 -3.66 3.29 -13.16
CA ASN A 71 -3.00 2.45 -14.17
C ASN A 71 -1.48 2.49 -14.06
N GLU A 72 -0.94 3.62 -13.62
CA GLU A 72 0.48 3.93 -13.63
C GLU A 72 1.23 3.20 -12.52
N VAL A 73 0.62 3.03 -11.34
CA VAL A 73 1.29 2.33 -10.24
C VAL A 73 1.51 0.85 -10.55
N PRO A 74 0.52 0.06 -11.01
CA PRO A 74 0.79 -1.30 -11.43
C PRO A 74 1.79 -1.40 -12.59
N TYR A 75 1.81 -0.44 -13.52
CA TYR A 75 2.84 -0.36 -14.55
C TYR A 75 4.24 -0.17 -13.93
N PHE A 76 4.37 0.76 -12.99
CA PHE A 76 5.61 1.01 -12.26
C PHE A 76 6.11 -0.24 -11.53
N VAL A 77 5.23 -0.90 -10.76
CA VAL A 77 5.60 -2.09 -10.00
C VAL A 77 5.94 -3.27 -10.94
N ASN A 78 5.28 -3.40 -12.10
CA ASN A 78 5.65 -4.38 -13.12
C ASN A 78 7.09 -4.16 -13.62
N ALA A 79 7.47 -2.92 -13.94
CA ALA A 79 8.83 -2.60 -14.34
C ALA A 79 9.85 -2.91 -13.21
N VAL A 80 9.46 -2.67 -11.95
CA VAL A 80 10.29 -2.96 -10.76
C VAL A 80 10.58 -4.45 -10.63
N ILE A 81 9.57 -5.32 -10.73
CA ILE A 81 9.74 -6.79 -10.59
C ILE A 81 10.42 -7.45 -11.80
N ASP A 82 10.54 -6.73 -12.92
CA ASP A 82 11.31 -7.15 -14.09
C ASP A 82 12.77 -6.68 -14.01
N ALA A 83 13.02 -5.51 -13.41
CA ALA A 83 14.38 -4.98 -13.24
C ALA A 83 15.12 -5.54 -12.02
N VAL A 84 14.41 -5.87 -10.94
CA VAL A 84 14.98 -6.36 -9.68
C VAL A 84 14.29 -7.67 -9.28
N LYS A 85 15.10 -8.69 -8.96
CA LYS A 85 14.59 -9.97 -8.50
C LYS A 85 14.19 -9.91 -7.02
N PHE A 86 12.90 -10.08 -6.75
CA PHE A 86 12.36 -10.22 -5.40
C PHE A 86 12.03 -11.68 -5.09
N ASP A 87 12.16 -12.04 -3.82
CA ASP A 87 11.77 -13.37 -3.31
C ASP A 87 10.35 -13.35 -2.74
N ILE A 88 9.97 -12.21 -2.14
CA ILE A 88 8.71 -12.04 -1.41
C ILE A 88 8.03 -10.73 -1.80
N TYR A 89 6.71 -10.78 -1.96
CA TYR A 89 5.83 -9.65 -2.20
C TYR A 89 4.77 -9.55 -1.09
N PHE A 90 4.70 -8.39 -0.44
CA PHE A 90 3.71 -8.05 0.57
C PHE A 90 2.75 -7.01 0.00
N GLN A 91 1.45 -7.19 0.24
CA GLN A 91 0.44 -6.26 -0.24
C GLN A 91 -0.68 -6.03 0.79
N GLU A 92 -1.39 -4.92 0.61
CA GLU A 92 -2.47 -4.44 1.49
C GLU A 92 -3.79 -5.24 1.33
N ILE A 93 -3.73 -6.56 1.20
CA ILE A 93 -4.91 -7.44 1.21
C ILE A 93 -4.83 -8.36 2.43
N ASP A 94 -5.95 -8.92 2.87
CA ASP A 94 -5.93 -9.91 3.95
C ASP A 94 -5.27 -11.23 3.53
N PRO A 95 -4.65 -11.96 4.46
CA PRO A 95 -3.92 -13.18 4.15
C PRO A 95 -4.81 -14.30 3.57
N TYR A 96 -6.11 -14.28 3.86
CA TYR A 96 -7.06 -15.31 3.44
C TYR A 96 -7.45 -15.12 1.97
N SER A 97 -7.90 -13.93 1.60
CA SER A 97 -8.15 -13.55 0.21
C SER A 97 -6.88 -13.68 -0.64
N ASN A 98 -5.72 -13.24 -0.12
CA ASN A 98 -4.42 -13.43 -0.78
C ASN A 98 -4.20 -14.90 -1.19
N GLY A 99 -4.34 -15.81 -0.23
CA GLY A 99 -4.09 -17.23 -0.43
C GLY A 99 -5.12 -17.91 -1.33
N ILE A 100 -6.39 -17.51 -1.25
CA ILE A 100 -7.44 -18.02 -2.14
C ILE A 100 -7.15 -17.61 -3.58
N ILE A 101 -6.91 -16.32 -3.83
CA ILE A 101 -6.65 -15.78 -5.18
C ILE A 101 -5.36 -16.38 -5.74
N GLU A 102 -4.28 -16.45 -4.96
CA GLU A 102 -3.02 -17.09 -5.35
C GLU A 102 -3.23 -18.54 -5.79
N ASN A 103 -3.96 -19.32 -4.98
CA ASN A 103 -4.24 -20.71 -5.30
C ASN A 103 -5.08 -20.85 -6.59
N LYS A 104 -6.09 -19.98 -6.79
CA LYS A 104 -6.92 -20.02 -7.99
C LYS A 104 -6.10 -19.64 -9.24
N ILE A 105 -5.18 -18.67 -9.16
CA ILE A 105 -4.22 -18.35 -10.23
C ILE A 105 -3.35 -19.56 -10.58
N LYS A 106 -2.82 -20.27 -9.58
CA LYS A 106 -1.91 -21.41 -9.77
C LYS A 106 -2.59 -22.66 -10.32
N THR A 107 -3.87 -22.88 -10.00
CA THR A 107 -4.53 -24.19 -10.18
C THR A 107 -5.62 -24.21 -11.24
N LEU A 108 -6.24 -23.06 -11.54
CA LEU A 108 -7.29 -23.00 -12.55
C LEU A 108 -6.70 -22.87 -13.96
N SER A 109 -7.40 -23.46 -14.94
CA SER A 109 -7.16 -23.11 -16.34
C SER A 109 -7.60 -21.67 -16.60
N GLN A 110 -7.04 -21.02 -17.62
CA GLN A 110 -7.35 -19.63 -18.00
C GLN A 110 -8.86 -19.35 -18.03
N LYS A 111 -9.64 -20.20 -18.72
CA LYS A 111 -11.11 -20.05 -18.80
C LYS A 111 -11.81 -20.11 -17.43
N LYS A 112 -11.36 -21.00 -16.53
CA LYS A 112 -11.93 -21.12 -15.19
C LYS A 112 -11.50 -19.95 -14.30
N LEU A 113 -10.29 -19.45 -14.47
CA LEU A 113 -9.81 -18.26 -13.77
C LEU A 113 -10.60 -17.03 -14.19
N GLU A 114 -10.89 -16.84 -15.47
CA GLU A 114 -11.76 -15.76 -15.97
C GLU A 114 -13.17 -15.83 -15.37
N GLN A 115 -13.74 -17.03 -15.26
CA GLN A 115 -15.03 -17.21 -14.60
C GLN A 115 -14.96 -16.85 -13.11
N PHE A 116 -13.92 -17.29 -12.40
CA PHE A 116 -13.70 -16.94 -11.01
C PHE A 116 -13.57 -15.43 -10.80
N ILE A 117 -12.79 -14.75 -11.65
CA ILE A 117 -12.64 -13.30 -11.62
C ILE A 117 -14.00 -12.63 -11.84
N LYS A 118 -14.76 -13.06 -12.85
CA LYS A 118 -16.10 -12.49 -13.12
C LYS A 118 -17.05 -12.65 -11.94
N GLU A 119 -16.97 -13.77 -11.23
CA GLU A 119 -17.87 -14.06 -10.10
C GLU A 119 -17.48 -13.32 -8.82
N TYR A 120 -16.18 -13.15 -8.57
CA TYR A 120 -15.67 -12.68 -7.27
C TYR A 120 -14.87 -11.37 -7.31
N SER A 121 -14.64 -10.73 -8.46
CA SER A 121 -13.75 -9.55 -8.55
C SER A 121 -14.07 -8.43 -7.56
N SER A 122 -15.36 -8.16 -7.31
CA SER A 122 -15.83 -7.16 -6.34
C SER A 122 -15.47 -7.47 -4.88
N THR A 123 -14.99 -8.67 -4.61
CA THR A 123 -14.58 -9.14 -3.26
C THR A 123 -13.06 -9.11 -3.08
N PHE A 124 -12.30 -8.77 -4.14
CA PHE A 124 -10.84 -8.91 -4.16
C PHE A 124 -10.09 -7.76 -3.45
N SER A 125 -10.77 -6.90 -2.69
CA SER A 125 -10.16 -5.73 -2.04
C SER A 125 -9.38 -4.90 -3.07
N PHE A 126 -8.12 -4.54 -2.82
CA PHE A 126 -7.31 -3.76 -3.76
C PHE A 126 -6.94 -4.49 -5.07
N LEU A 127 -7.29 -5.77 -5.21
CA LEU A 127 -7.16 -6.52 -6.47
C LEU A 127 -8.46 -6.53 -7.31
N GLU A 128 -9.46 -5.71 -6.95
CA GLU A 128 -10.72 -5.59 -7.72
C GLU A 128 -10.55 -4.93 -9.10
N ARG A 129 -9.39 -4.30 -9.35
CA ARG A 129 -9.08 -3.61 -10.61
C ARG A 129 -8.19 -4.47 -11.50
N LYS A 130 -8.40 -4.37 -12.82
CA LYS A 130 -7.72 -5.21 -13.81
C LYS A 130 -6.20 -5.14 -13.71
N LYS A 131 -5.63 -3.93 -13.64
CA LYS A 131 -4.18 -3.74 -13.64
C LYS A 131 -3.51 -4.30 -12.39
N ASP A 132 -4.08 -4.06 -11.21
CA ASP A 132 -3.60 -4.63 -9.95
C ASP A 132 -3.70 -6.16 -9.93
N PHE A 133 -4.82 -6.72 -10.38
CA PHE A 133 -4.96 -8.17 -10.49
C PHE A 133 -3.94 -8.80 -11.45
N TYR A 134 -3.71 -8.20 -12.63
CA TYR A 134 -2.75 -8.72 -13.59
C TYR A 134 -1.30 -8.58 -13.13
N LEU A 135 -0.97 -7.50 -12.41
CA LEU A 135 0.30 -7.40 -11.69
C LEU A 135 0.44 -8.56 -10.70
N TYR A 136 -0.58 -8.80 -9.86
CA TYR A 136 -0.54 -9.88 -8.87
C TYR A 136 -0.41 -11.26 -9.55
N LYS A 137 -1.14 -11.51 -10.64
CA LYS A 137 -1.00 -12.72 -11.46
C LYS A 137 0.43 -12.89 -11.97
N LYS A 138 1.06 -11.85 -12.51
CA LYS A 138 2.47 -11.89 -12.99
C LYS A 138 3.44 -12.21 -11.83
N ILE A 139 3.23 -11.64 -10.64
CA ILE A 139 4.03 -11.92 -9.43
C ILE A 139 3.93 -13.40 -9.05
N VAL A 140 2.70 -13.94 -9.00
CA VAL A 140 2.44 -15.35 -8.70
C VAL A 140 3.06 -16.28 -9.74
N GLU A 141 2.93 -15.95 -11.04
CA GLU A 141 3.50 -16.72 -12.16
C GLU A 141 5.03 -16.69 -12.18
N LYS A 142 5.65 -15.61 -11.70
CA LYS A 142 7.11 -15.53 -11.48
C LYS A 142 7.60 -16.36 -10.29
N GLY A 143 6.69 -16.96 -9.51
CA GLY A 143 7.03 -17.74 -8.33
C GLY A 143 7.52 -16.91 -7.14
N ILE A 144 7.22 -15.60 -7.14
CA ILE A 144 7.47 -14.73 -5.98
C ILE A 144 6.46 -15.12 -4.90
N ARG A 145 6.93 -15.33 -3.67
CA ARG A 145 6.04 -15.68 -2.55
C ARG A 145 5.22 -14.48 -2.15
N THR A 146 3.92 -14.63 -1.92
CA THR A 146 3.04 -13.51 -1.60
C THR A 146 2.51 -13.58 -0.17
N TYR A 147 2.30 -12.42 0.44
CA TYR A 147 1.65 -12.27 1.74
C TYR A 147 0.67 -11.10 1.70
N GLY A 148 -0.53 -11.34 2.23
CA GLY A 148 -1.46 -10.28 2.60
C GLY A 148 -1.22 -9.85 4.04
N LEU A 149 -1.22 -8.54 4.29
CA LEU A 149 -1.04 -7.95 5.63
C LEU A 149 -2.27 -7.23 6.17
N GLU A 150 -3.41 -7.22 5.48
CA GLU A 150 -4.57 -6.43 5.90
C GLU A 150 -5.57 -7.23 6.78
N GLN A 151 -6.48 -6.52 7.46
CA GLN A 151 -7.72 -7.11 7.94
C GLN A 151 -8.61 -7.54 6.76
N VAL A 152 -9.57 -8.43 7.01
CA VAL A 152 -10.51 -8.88 5.97
C VAL A 152 -11.29 -7.69 5.42
N TYR A 153 -11.25 -7.52 4.10
CA TYR A 153 -12.00 -6.48 3.41
C TYR A 153 -13.51 -6.65 3.59
N LEU A 154 -14.24 -5.54 3.68
CA LEU A 154 -15.65 -5.53 4.09
C LEU A 154 -16.57 -6.38 3.21
N ASP A 155 -16.28 -6.52 1.92
CA ASP A 155 -17.03 -7.36 0.97
C ASP A 155 -16.31 -8.69 0.60
N ALA A 156 -15.22 -9.03 1.29
CA ALA A 156 -14.48 -10.27 1.03
C ALA A 156 -15.16 -11.51 1.65
N ASP A 157 -16.22 -11.31 2.43
CA ASP A 157 -16.98 -12.36 3.09
C ASP A 157 -17.50 -13.40 2.08
N ARG A 158 -18.05 -12.99 0.92
CA ARG A 158 -18.51 -13.91 -0.13
C ARG A 158 -17.39 -14.86 -0.59
N LEU A 159 -16.19 -14.33 -0.85
CA LEU A 159 -15.04 -15.12 -1.29
C LEU A 159 -14.61 -16.12 -0.23
N ILE A 160 -14.45 -15.64 1.01
CA ILE A 160 -13.92 -16.45 2.11
C ILE A 160 -14.94 -17.50 2.56
N ILE A 161 -16.22 -17.15 2.70
CA ILE A 161 -17.28 -18.08 3.09
C ILE A 161 -17.48 -19.15 2.02
N SER A 162 -17.46 -18.77 0.73
CA SER A 162 -17.52 -19.72 -0.39
C SER A 162 -16.36 -20.71 -0.33
N TYR A 163 -15.14 -20.21 -0.11
CA TYR A 163 -13.96 -21.05 0.07
C TYR A 163 -14.08 -22.00 1.27
N LEU A 164 -14.49 -21.52 2.45
CA LEU A 164 -14.68 -22.36 3.63
C LEU A 164 -15.72 -23.45 3.39
N LYS A 165 -16.82 -23.13 2.70
CA LYS A 165 -17.86 -24.09 2.32
C LYS A 165 -17.33 -25.17 1.38
N GLU A 166 -16.44 -24.84 0.45
CA GLU A 166 -15.79 -25.82 -0.44
C GLU A 166 -14.85 -26.77 0.34
N GLN A 167 -14.22 -26.29 1.41
CA GLN A 167 -13.21 -27.06 2.17
C GLN A 167 -13.79 -27.87 3.33
N THR A 168 -14.92 -27.46 3.89
CA THR A 168 -15.47 -28.11 5.08
C THR A 168 -15.90 -29.55 4.80
N LYS A 169 -15.63 -30.44 5.75
CA LYS A 169 -16.13 -31.82 5.74
C LYS A 169 -17.34 -32.01 6.66
N ASN A 170 -17.70 -30.99 7.43
CA ASN A 170 -18.80 -31.02 8.37
C ASN A 170 -20.08 -30.52 7.68
N LYS A 171 -21.08 -31.40 7.58
CA LYS A 171 -22.35 -31.08 6.89
C LYS A 171 -23.14 -29.96 7.56
N GLU A 172 -23.10 -29.87 8.89
CA GLU A 172 -23.78 -28.80 9.62
C GLU A 172 -23.08 -27.46 9.42
N THR A 173 -21.74 -27.45 9.46
CA THR A 173 -20.93 -26.26 9.12
C THR A 173 -21.20 -25.82 7.68
N ALA A 174 -21.22 -26.75 6.71
CA ALA A 174 -21.52 -26.45 5.32
C ALA A 174 -22.92 -25.82 5.13
N LYS A 175 -23.91 -26.27 5.90
CA LYS A 175 -25.26 -25.74 5.87
C LYS A 175 -25.32 -24.30 6.38
N VAL A 176 -24.65 -24.01 7.50
CA VAL A 176 -24.58 -22.64 8.04
C VAL A 176 -23.81 -21.73 7.08
N LEU A 177 -22.65 -22.15 6.58
CA LEU A 177 -21.88 -21.37 5.60
C LEU A 177 -22.67 -21.12 4.31
N SER A 178 -23.49 -22.08 3.86
CA SER A 178 -24.37 -21.85 2.71
C SER A 178 -25.40 -20.76 3.00
N HIS A 179 -26.01 -20.77 4.18
CA HIS A 179 -26.94 -19.72 4.57
C HIS A 179 -26.26 -18.35 4.62
N MET A 180 -25.07 -18.27 5.22
CA MET A 180 -24.31 -17.03 5.29
C MET A 180 -23.98 -16.49 3.88
N LEU A 181 -23.57 -17.38 2.96
CA LEU A 181 -23.28 -17.02 1.58
C LEU A 181 -24.53 -16.54 0.82
N ASP A 182 -25.66 -17.22 0.99
CA ASP A 182 -26.93 -16.83 0.36
C ASP A 182 -27.41 -15.46 0.85
N THR A 183 -27.31 -15.21 2.16
CA THR A 183 -27.64 -13.91 2.77
C THR A 183 -26.70 -12.82 2.27
N SER A 184 -25.39 -13.09 2.22
CA SER A 184 -24.41 -12.14 1.70
C SER A 184 -24.64 -11.77 0.24
N ASN A 185 -24.92 -12.75 -0.62
CA ASN A 185 -25.28 -12.51 -2.02
C ASN A 185 -26.53 -11.65 -2.15
N LYS A 186 -27.54 -11.85 -1.29
CA LYS A 186 -28.75 -11.05 -1.30
C LYS A 186 -28.47 -9.58 -0.93
N LEU A 187 -27.78 -9.35 0.20
CA LEU A 187 -27.47 -8.00 0.67
C LEU A 187 -26.59 -7.22 -0.32
N ALA A 188 -25.68 -7.91 -1.01
CA ALA A 188 -24.86 -7.29 -2.04
C ALA A 188 -25.67 -6.68 -3.20
N LEU A 189 -26.82 -7.26 -3.54
CA LEU A 189 -27.74 -6.71 -4.56
C LEU A 189 -28.47 -5.45 -4.05
N GLU A 190 -28.54 -5.28 -2.74
CA GLU A 190 -29.14 -4.15 -2.04
C GLU A 190 -28.07 -3.10 -1.66
N GLU A 191 -26.82 -3.27 -2.12
CA GLU A 191 -25.65 -2.46 -1.75
C GLU A 191 -25.34 -2.45 -0.24
N ASP A 192 -25.77 -3.49 0.48
CA ASP A 192 -25.55 -3.68 1.91
C ASP A 192 -24.39 -4.65 2.20
N THR A 193 -23.66 -4.39 3.28
CA THR A 193 -22.51 -5.20 3.72
C THR A 193 -22.92 -6.27 4.74
N TYR A 194 -22.86 -7.55 4.35
CA TYR A 194 -23.24 -8.67 5.24
C TYR A 194 -22.44 -8.71 6.54
N LEU A 195 -21.16 -8.34 6.51
CA LEU A 195 -20.28 -8.28 7.68
C LEU A 195 -20.89 -7.45 8.83
N PHE A 196 -21.71 -6.45 8.54
CA PHE A 196 -22.32 -5.57 9.53
C PHE A 196 -23.67 -6.07 10.04
N SER A 197 -24.24 -7.12 9.44
CA SER A 197 -25.54 -7.67 9.83
C SER A 197 -25.52 -8.41 11.18
N GLU A 198 -26.69 -8.48 11.82
CA GLU A 198 -26.90 -9.32 13.00
C GLU A 198 -26.84 -10.82 12.65
N ASP A 199 -27.29 -11.19 11.45
CA ASP A 199 -27.20 -12.58 10.98
C ASP A 199 -25.75 -13.06 10.93
N PHE A 200 -24.83 -12.24 10.40
CA PHE A 200 -23.41 -12.58 10.37
C PHE A 200 -22.86 -12.91 11.76
N ILE A 201 -23.14 -12.08 12.77
CA ILE A 201 -22.61 -12.32 14.12
C ILE A 201 -23.27 -13.52 14.79
N GLU A 202 -24.58 -13.73 14.60
CA GLU A 202 -25.31 -14.90 15.10
C GLU A 202 -24.72 -16.19 14.52
N LYS A 203 -24.59 -16.28 13.19
CA LYS A 203 -24.07 -17.48 12.51
C LYS A 203 -22.60 -17.72 12.80
N SER A 204 -21.79 -16.66 12.89
CA SER A 204 -20.39 -16.80 13.26
C SER A 204 -20.22 -17.32 14.69
N ASN A 205 -21.02 -16.83 15.65
CA ASN A 205 -21.03 -17.34 17.02
C ASN A 205 -21.53 -18.79 17.10
N LEU A 206 -22.56 -19.13 16.33
CA LEU A 206 -23.02 -20.50 16.21
C LEU A 206 -21.88 -21.42 15.74
N LEU A 207 -21.20 -21.07 14.65
CA LEU A 207 -20.10 -21.86 14.09
C LEU A 207 -18.94 -22.02 15.07
N LEU A 208 -18.52 -20.95 15.74
CA LEU A 208 -17.42 -20.98 16.73
C LEU A 208 -17.75 -21.84 17.97
N ASN A 209 -19.03 -22.07 18.27
CA ASN A 209 -19.47 -22.99 19.32
C ASN A 209 -19.58 -24.44 18.85
N THR A 210 -19.24 -24.74 17.59
CA THR A 210 -19.19 -26.10 17.04
C THR A 210 -17.75 -26.58 16.87
N LYS A 211 -17.59 -27.86 16.53
CA LYS A 211 -16.28 -28.44 16.22
C LYS A 211 -15.83 -28.04 14.81
N LEU A 212 -15.10 -26.92 14.73
CA LEU A 212 -14.41 -26.46 13.53
C LEU A 212 -13.00 -27.05 13.42
N SER A 213 -12.46 -27.12 12.21
CA SER A 213 -11.03 -27.24 11.99
C SER A 213 -10.31 -25.94 12.37
N SER A 214 -9.01 -26.01 12.67
CA SER A 214 -8.21 -24.82 13.00
C SER A 214 -8.28 -23.74 11.90
N LYS A 215 -8.32 -24.15 10.63
CA LYS A 215 -8.41 -23.23 9.49
C LYS A 215 -9.77 -22.51 9.43
N GLU A 216 -10.87 -23.25 9.62
CA GLU A 216 -12.21 -22.66 9.65
C GLU A 216 -12.36 -21.67 10.82
N GLN A 217 -11.83 -22.03 11.99
CA GLN A 217 -11.84 -21.16 13.16
C GLN A 217 -11.02 -19.89 12.91
N GLU A 218 -9.79 -20.01 12.41
CA GLU A 218 -8.91 -18.88 12.10
C GLU A 218 -9.56 -17.87 11.15
N HIS A 219 -10.17 -18.34 10.05
CA HIS A 219 -10.81 -17.44 9.08
C HIS A 219 -12.03 -16.75 9.69
N LEU A 220 -12.88 -17.47 10.44
CA LEU A 220 -14.06 -16.87 11.07
C LEU A 220 -13.69 -15.85 12.15
N GLU A 221 -12.67 -16.13 12.96
CA GLU A 221 -12.17 -15.19 13.96
C GLU A 221 -11.61 -13.92 13.31
N ALA A 222 -10.89 -14.04 12.20
CA ALA A 222 -10.37 -12.89 11.47
C ALA A 222 -11.46 -12.03 10.81
N ILE A 223 -12.50 -12.64 10.24
CA ILE A 223 -13.65 -11.89 9.71
C ILE A 223 -14.36 -11.14 10.86
N LYS A 224 -14.57 -11.80 12.01
CA LYS A 224 -15.15 -11.14 13.21
C LYS A 224 -14.30 -9.99 13.75
N LEU A 225 -12.99 -10.16 13.80
CA LEU A 225 -12.07 -9.09 14.20
C LEU A 225 -12.16 -7.90 13.25
N SER A 226 -12.24 -8.17 11.94
CA SER A 226 -12.37 -7.13 10.91
C SER A 226 -13.68 -6.35 11.07
N ARG A 227 -14.79 -7.03 11.40
CA ARG A 227 -16.05 -6.39 11.78
C ARG A 227 -15.89 -5.44 12.97
N GLU A 228 -15.19 -5.86 14.02
CA GLU A 228 -14.93 -5.02 15.19
C GLU A 228 -14.15 -3.76 14.82
N ILE A 229 -13.15 -3.90 13.95
CA ILE A 229 -12.33 -2.78 13.49
C ILE A 229 -13.16 -1.77 12.72
N TYR A 230 -13.99 -2.22 11.76
CA TYR A 230 -14.83 -1.34 10.95
C TYR A 230 -15.87 -0.60 11.80
N LEU A 231 -16.69 -1.31 12.59
CA LEU A 231 -17.74 -0.65 13.38
C LEU A 231 -17.19 0.23 14.50
N GLY A 232 -16.02 -0.11 15.04
CA GLY A 232 -15.38 0.66 16.10
C GLY A 232 -14.47 1.79 15.61
N GLY A 233 -14.25 1.93 14.30
CA GLY A 233 -13.25 2.86 13.75
C GLY A 233 -11.84 2.65 14.31
N LYS A 234 -11.48 1.40 14.65
CA LYS A 234 -10.27 1.09 15.44
C LYS A 234 -9.01 1.02 14.57
N HIS A 235 -8.60 2.14 13.98
CA HIS A 235 -7.42 2.18 13.11
C HIS A 235 -6.15 1.64 13.78
N HIS A 236 -5.92 1.92 15.07
CA HIS A 236 -4.77 1.35 15.78
C HIS A 236 -4.80 -0.19 15.82
N LEU A 237 -5.98 -0.79 16.00
CA LEU A 237 -6.16 -2.24 15.99
C LEU A 237 -5.90 -2.82 14.59
N ARG A 238 -6.35 -2.13 13.53
CA ARG A 238 -5.98 -2.46 12.14
C ARG A 238 -4.46 -2.55 11.97
N ILE A 239 -3.72 -1.52 12.39
CA ILE A 239 -2.26 -1.52 12.27
C ILE A 239 -1.61 -2.63 13.11
N GLN A 240 -2.17 -2.97 14.27
CA GLN A 240 -1.71 -4.12 15.06
C GLN A 240 -1.90 -5.45 14.32
N VAL A 241 -3.03 -5.63 13.64
CA VAL A 241 -3.27 -6.81 12.78
C VAL A 241 -2.22 -6.88 11.68
N MET A 242 -1.98 -5.77 10.97
CA MET A 242 -0.98 -5.75 9.89
C MET A 242 0.42 -6.09 10.39
N LYS A 243 0.82 -5.54 11.54
CA LYS A 243 2.12 -5.83 12.15
C LYS A 243 2.21 -7.28 12.62
N HIS A 244 1.15 -7.82 13.20
CA HIS A 244 1.12 -9.21 13.64
C HIS A 244 1.32 -10.16 12.45
N GLN A 245 0.55 -9.97 11.37
CA GLN A 245 0.68 -10.78 10.16
C GLN A 245 2.08 -10.69 9.54
N LEU A 246 2.70 -9.51 9.60
CA LEU A 246 4.07 -9.32 9.14
C LEU A 246 5.09 -10.10 9.99
N LEU A 247 4.92 -10.10 11.32
CA LEU A 247 5.77 -10.85 12.24
C LEU A 247 5.62 -12.36 12.06
N GLU A 248 4.41 -12.86 11.75
CA GLU A 248 4.19 -14.27 11.40
C GLU A 248 4.94 -14.66 10.11
N ALA A 249 5.10 -13.73 9.15
CA ALA A 249 5.87 -13.95 7.93
C ALA A 249 7.40 -13.83 8.13
N LEU A 250 7.87 -13.30 9.26
CA LEU A 250 9.28 -12.99 9.52
C LEU A 250 10.25 -14.20 9.37
N PRO A 251 9.90 -15.44 9.76
CA PRO A 251 10.76 -16.60 9.54
C PRO A 251 11.09 -16.86 8.07
N HIS A 252 10.27 -16.37 7.15
CA HIS A 252 10.49 -16.50 5.71
C HIS A 252 11.20 -15.28 5.10
N TRP A 253 11.20 -14.15 5.80
CA TRP A 253 11.79 -12.87 5.37
C TRP A 253 13.31 -12.81 5.57
N SER A 254 13.83 -13.17 6.73
CA SER A 254 15.11 -12.67 7.31
C SER A 254 16.41 -12.77 6.46
N SER A 255 16.38 -13.44 5.30
CA SER A 255 17.49 -13.56 4.34
C SER A 255 17.11 -13.27 2.87
N LYS A 256 15.91 -12.71 2.65
CA LYS A 256 15.27 -12.52 1.35
C LYS A 256 15.20 -11.06 0.93
N LYS A 257 15.03 -10.82 -0.37
CA LYS A 257 14.67 -9.49 -0.90
C LYS A 257 13.15 -9.37 -0.97
N ASN A 258 12.62 -8.35 -0.31
CA ASN A 258 11.18 -8.16 -0.15
C ASN A 258 10.70 -6.91 -0.88
N LEU A 259 9.51 -7.00 -1.48
CA LEU A 259 8.79 -5.89 -2.07
C LEU A 259 7.47 -5.68 -1.32
N PHE A 260 7.19 -4.45 -0.93
CA PHE A 260 5.93 -4.05 -0.29
C PHE A 260 5.22 -3.04 -1.20
N LYS A 261 3.95 -3.29 -1.54
CA LYS A 261 3.07 -2.32 -2.22
C LYS A 261 1.86 -2.02 -1.33
N PHE A 262 1.79 -0.80 -0.83
CA PHE A 262 0.76 -0.34 0.10
C PHE A 262 0.37 1.10 -0.21
N GLY A 263 -0.78 1.53 0.27
CA GLY A 263 -1.15 2.95 0.31
C GLY A 263 -0.04 3.77 0.96
N ALA A 264 0.20 4.97 0.44
CA ALA A 264 1.33 5.82 0.84
C ALA A 264 1.41 6.07 2.35
N VAL A 265 0.28 6.06 3.05
CA VAL A 265 0.21 6.23 4.51
C VAL A 265 0.98 5.16 5.27
N HIS A 266 1.05 3.92 4.79
CA HIS A 266 1.61 2.77 5.52
C HIS A 266 3.12 2.59 5.38
N THR A 267 3.72 3.25 4.40
CA THR A 267 5.11 2.99 3.97
C THR A 267 6.21 3.86 4.59
N PRO A 268 6.00 4.99 5.29
CA PRO A 268 7.09 5.77 5.87
C PRO A 268 7.96 5.02 6.89
N LYS A 269 9.28 5.28 6.90
CA LYS A 269 10.25 4.79 7.92
C LYS A 269 9.95 5.27 9.34
N GLY A 270 9.30 6.42 9.48
CA GLY A 270 9.02 7.06 10.76
C GLY A 270 7.55 6.94 11.14
N GLU A 271 7.05 7.99 11.79
CA GLU A 271 5.61 8.17 11.99
C GLU A 271 4.90 8.26 10.63
N SER A 272 3.78 7.55 10.48
CA SER A 272 2.96 7.54 9.28
C SER A 272 2.25 8.87 9.06
N LEU A 273 1.58 9.01 7.91
CA LEU A 273 0.70 10.15 7.62
C LEU A 273 -0.56 10.17 8.51
N MET A 274 -0.81 9.11 9.27
CA MET A 274 -1.89 8.98 10.25
C MET A 274 -1.40 9.01 11.70
N GLU A 275 -0.18 9.53 11.94
CA GLU A 275 0.36 9.77 13.29
C GLU A 275 0.54 8.48 14.12
N ILE A 276 0.85 7.37 13.45
CA ILE A 276 1.17 6.09 14.07
C ILE A 276 2.43 5.48 13.44
N TYR A 277 3.23 4.78 14.23
CA TYR A 277 4.33 3.98 13.66
C TYR A 277 3.74 2.75 12.98
N ASP A 278 3.81 2.70 11.65
CA ASP A 278 3.10 1.71 10.84
C ASP A 278 4.06 0.62 10.31
N ILE A 279 3.64 -0.12 9.29
CA ILE A 279 4.39 -1.19 8.63
C ILE A 279 5.73 -0.70 8.11
N GLY A 280 5.79 0.46 7.47
CA GLY A 280 7.04 1.06 7.00
C GLY A 280 8.07 1.22 8.12
N ASN A 281 7.64 1.71 9.29
CA ASN A 281 8.52 1.83 10.45
C ASN A 281 8.96 0.47 10.99
N LEU A 282 8.04 -0.51 11.07
CA LEU A 282 8.40 -1.85 11.53
C LEU A 282 9.40 -2.51 10.59
N VAL A 283 9.21 -2.40 9.28
CA VAL A 283 10.13 -2.92 8.26
C VAL A 283 11.50 -2.27 8.39
N PHE A 284 11.56 -0.94 8.53
CA PHE A 284 12.80 -0.21 8.75
C PHE A 284 13.56 -0.72 9.98
N ASN A 285 12.87 -0.87 11.12
CA ASN A 285 13.48 -1.34 12.36
C ASN A 285 13.93 -2.81 12.29
N ILE A 286 13.18 -3.69 11.61
CA ILE A 286 13.56 -5.09 11.42
C ILE A 286 14.83 -5.17 10.56
N GLU A 287 14.89 -4.44 9.45
CA GLU A 287 16.07 -4.43 8.59
C GLU A 287 17.28 -3.83 9.32
N ASP A 288 17.12 -2.69 10.00
CA ASP A 288 18.19 -2.05 10.78
C ASP A 288 18.73 -2.95 11.89
N ALA A 289 17.85 -3.61 12.66
CA ALA A 289 18.23 -4.56 13.71
C ALA A 289 18.99 -5.79 13.18
N ASN A 290 18.90 -6.08 11.88
CA ASN A 290 19.63 -7.15 11.21
C ASN A 290 20.82 -6.63 10.39
N PHE A 291 21.26 -5.39 10.61
CA PHE A 291 22.35 -4.74 9.86
C PHE A 291 22.10 -4.71 8.34
N ARG A 292 20.82 -4.64 7.95
CA ARG A 292 20.31 -4.58 6.57
C ARG A 292 19.65 -3.23 6.33
N THR A 293 19.18 -3.01 5.10
CA THR A 293 18.62 -1.71 4.70
C THR A 293 17.26 -1.85 4.04
N SER A 294 16.37 -0.89 4.29
CA SER A 294 15.12 -0.72 3.56
C SER A 294 15.12 0.56 2.73
N LEU A 295 14.54 0.48 1.54
CA LEU A 295 14.31 1.61 0.63
C LEU A 295 12.82 1.95 0.61
N HIS A 296 12.48 3.21 0.82
CA HIS A 296 11.11 3.68 0.92
C HIS A 296 10.83 4.71 -0.17
N ILE A 297 9.86 4.43 -1.01
CA ILE A 297 9.52 5.22 -2.19
C ILE A 297 8.06 5.64 -2.07
N ILE A 298 7.78 6.93 -2.14
CA ILE A 298 6.41 7.43 -2.25
C ILE A 298 6.12 7.83 -3.69
N LEU A 299 5.02 7.34 -4.23
CA LEU A 299 4.47 7.74 -5.51
C LEU A 299 3.40 8.80 -5.26
N ILE A 300 3.53 9.93 -5.93
CA ILE A 300 2.50 10.97 -5.98
C ILE A 300 2.19 11.26 -7.44
N GLY A 301 1.02 11.81 -7.71
CA GLY A 301 0.67 12.23 -9.05
C GLY A 301 -0.61 13.01 -9.05
N LYS A 302 -0.98 13.48 -10.23
CA LYS A 302 -2.18 14.27 -10.44
C LYS A 302 -3.22 13.43 -11.16
N THR A 303 -4.39 13.23 -10.56
CA THR A 303 -5.54 12.68 -11.28
C THR A 303 -6.22 13.74 -12.15
N ALA A 304 -7.03 13.32 -13.12
CA ALA A 304 -7.79 14.26 -13.96
C ALA A 304 -8.78 15.13 -13.16
N ALA A 305 -9.21 14.68 -11.98
CA ALA A 305 -10.13 15.40 -11.11
C ALA A 305 -9.43 16.41 -10.17
N GLU A 306 -8.13 16.29 -9.98
CA GLU A 306 -7.35 17.14 -9.08
C GLU A 306 -6.82 18.39 -9.79
N THR A 307 -6.81 19.48 -9.04
CA THR A 307 -6.19 20.76 -9.40
C THR A 307 -4.75 20.82 -8.90
N MET A 308 -4.00 21.84 -9.29
CA MET A 308 -2.66 22.05 -8.74
C MET A 308 -2.70 22.45 -7.25
N ASP A 309 -3.82 23.03 -6.80
CA ASP A 309 -4.02 23.38 -5.38
C ASP A 309 -4.13 22.13 -4.49
N ASP A 310 -4.65 21.02 -5.04
CA ASP A 310 -4.71 19.73 -4.35
C ASP A 310 -3.32 19.13 -4.11
N LEU A 311 -2.31 19.58 -4.88
CA LEU A 311 -0.90 19.19 -4.72
C LEU A 311 -0.05 20.28 -4.04
N LYS A 312 -0.68 21.26 -3.37
CA LYS A 312 0.03 22.37 -2.73
C LYS A 312 1.09 21.92 -1.70
N LEU A 313 0.87 20.78 -1.05
CA LEU A 313 1.84 20.15 -0.15
C LEU A 313 3.20 19.91 -0.82
N TYR A 314 3.21 19.70 -2.13
CA TYR A 314 4.38 19.35 -2.93
C TYR A 314 4.92 20.50 -3.77
N SER A 315 4.47 21.74 -3.53
CA SER A 315 4.79 22.90 -4.38
C SER A 315 6.29 23.06 -4.66
N SER A 316 7.17 22.91 -3.66
CA SER A 316 8.62 22.95 -3.84
C SER A 316 9.17 21.89 -4.80
N PHE A 317 8.54 20.71 -4.85
CA PHE A 317 8.91 19.65 -5.80
C PHE A 317 8.36 19.95 -7.21
N LEU A 318 7.13 20.47 -7.28
CA LEU A 318 6.46 20.74 -8.54
C LEU A 318 7.04 21.96 -9.28
N GLY A 319 7.76 22.85 -8.58
CA GLY A 319 8.42 24.01 -9.18
C GLY A 319 9.46 23.68 -10.26
N VAL A 320 9.97 22.45 -10.32
CA VAL A 320 10.93 22.00 -11.36
C VAL A 320 10.29 21.12 -12.45
N VAL A 321 9.01 20.79 -12.30
CA VAL A 321 8.28 19.95 -13.24
C VAL A 321 7.90 20.78 -14.47
N THR A 322 8.53 20.48 -15.61
CA THR A 322 8.40 21.26 -16.85
C THR A 322 8.03 20.42 -18.07
N THR A 323 7.98 19.10 -17.91
CA THR A 323 7.72 18.12 -18.97
C THR A 323 6.74 17.07 -18.48
N ASN A 324 6.27 16.21 -19.39
CA ASN A 324 5.44 15.04 -19.06
C ASN A 324 6.29 13.80 -18.69
N ASP A 325 7.56 14.00 -18.33
CA ASP A 325 8.39 12.93 -17.81
C ASP A 325 7.99 12.60 -16.37
N TRP A 326 8.32 11.39 -15.90
CA TRP A 326 8.27 11.09 -14.48
C TRP A 326 9.48 11.71 -13.78
N TYR A 327 9.27 12.27 -12.59
CA TYR A 327 10.32 12.93 -11.82
C TYR A 327 10.66 12.09 -10.59
N CYS A 328 11.95 11.79 -10.40
CA CYS A 328 12.49 11.09 -9.24
C CYS A 328 13.30 12.09 -8.41
N PHE A 329 12.86 12.34 -7.18
CA PHE A 329 13.52 13.23 -6.23
C PHE A 329 14.22 12.40 -5.14
N ASP A 330 15.54 12.53 -5.01
CA ASP A 330 16.29 11.95 -3.88
C ASP A 330 16.07 12.82 -2.64
N LEU A 331 15.45 12.25 -1.61
CA LEU A 331 15.10 12.94 -0.38
C LEU A 331 16.22 12.89 0.67
N LYS A 332 17.24 12.04 0.51
CA LYS A 332 18.34 11.90 1.48
C LYS A 332 19.09 13.23 1.73
N PRO A 333 19.35 14.08 0.72
CA PRO A 333 19.94 15.41 0.95
C PRO A 333 19.08 16.33 1.84
N LEU A 334 17.75 16.29 1.67
CA LEU A 334 16.80 17.05 2.52
C LEU A 334 16.82 16.49 3.95
N GLN A 335 16.74 15.17 4.11
CA GLN A 335 16.82 14.51 5.42
C GLN A 335 18.12 14.90 6.15
N LYS A 336 19.25 14.89 5.45
CA LYS A 336 20.54 15.30 6.00
C LYS A 336 20.51 16.76 6.46
N ALA A 337 20.00 17.67 5.63
CA ALA A 337 19.88 19.09 5.99
C ALA A 337 18.99 19.31 7.23
N ILE A 338 17.89 18.56 7.35
CA ILE A 338 16.98 18.58 8.51
C ILE A 338 17.70 18.06 9.75
N SER A 339 18.37 16.90 9.68
CA SER A 339 19.08 16.30 10.82
C SER A 339 20.21 17.18 11.36
N GLN A 340 20.83 17.99 10.49
CA GLN A 340 21.87 18.96 10.85
C GLN A 340 21.30 20.30 11.34
N GLY A 341 19.97 20.45 11.43
CA GLY A 341 19.31 21.69 11.83
C GLY A 341 19.41 22.82 10.82
N LYS A 342 19.85 22.55 9.58
CA LYS A 342 20.02 23.54 8.51
C LYS A 342 18.73 23.85 7.78
N LEU A 343 17.87 22.85 7.63
CA LEU A 343 16.55 22.97 7.02
C LEU A 343 15.46 22.68 8.07
N LYS A 344 14.43 23.52 8.10
CA LYS A 344 13.22 23.34 8.89
C LYS A 344 12.01 23.33 7.97
N ILE A 345 11.23 22.27 8.03
CA ILE A 345 9.94 22.16 7.33
C ILE A 345 8.85 22.39 8.38
N GLY A 346 8.03 23.43 8.18
CA GLY A 346 6.95 23.78 9.12
C GLY A 346 5.75 22.84 9.02
N ASP A 347 5.42 22.42 7.80
CA ASP A 347 4.34 21.48 7.53
C ASP A 347 4.72 20.06 8.02
N GLN A 348 3.94 19.53 8.96
CA GLN A 348 4.24 18.24 9.58
C GLN A 348 4.05 17.07 8.62
N THR A 349 3.08 17.14 7.72
CA THR A 349 2.83 16.09 6.73
C THR A 349 3.99 16.03 5.74
N LEU A 350 4.44 17.18 5.23
CA LEU A 350 5.60 17.26 4.35
C LEU A 350 6.88 16.77 5.05
N LEU A 351 7.05 17.14 6.32
CA LEU A 351 8.17 16.67 7.13
C LEU A 351 8.16 15.15 7.29
N ARG A 352 6.99 14.54 7.55
CA ARG A 352 6.81 13.08 7.62
C ARG A 352 7.12 12.42 6.28
N ILE A 353 6.68 13.00 5.16
CA ILE A 353 6.99 12.49 3.81
C ILE A 353 8.49 12.51 3.56
N VAL A 354 9.16 13.65 3.78
CA VAL A 354 10.60 13.82 3.52
C VAL A 354 11.45 12.92 4.42
N LYS A 355 11.11 12.82 5.71
CA LYS A 355 11.85 11.96 6.66
C LYS A 355 11.53 10.48 6.51
N GLY A 356 10.33 10.15 6.03
CA GLY A 356 9.81 8.80 5.94
C GLY A 356 10.21 8.06 4.66
N ASN A 357 10.59 8.77 3.61
CA ASN A 357 10.86 8.19 2.29
C ASN A 357 12.25 8.59 1.78
N ASP A 358 12.93 7.68 1.10
CA ASP A 358 14.21 7.92 0.43
C ASP A 358 14.03 8.60 -0.93
N PHE A 359 12.95 8.25 -1.63
CA PHE A 359 12.59 8.84 -2.92
C PHE A 359 11.13 9.27 -2.93
N LEU A 360 10.87 10.40 -3.59
CA LEU A 360 9.54 10.80 -4.04
C LEU A 360 9.52 10.74 -5.56
N ILE A 361 8.52 10.06 -6.10
CA ILE A 361 8.29 9.99 -7.55
C ILE A 361 7.02 10.76 -7.86
N TYR A 362 7.14 11.76 -8.72
CA TYR A 362 5.99 12.45 -9.29
C TYR A 362 5.62 11.86 -10.64
N ILE A 363 4.38 11.42 -10.74
CA ILE A 363 3.73 10.88 -11.92
C ILE A 363 2.87 12.01 -12.52
N PRO A 364 3.17 12.48 -13.75
CA PRO A 364 2.49 13.64 -14.34
C PRO A 364 0.97 13.48 -14.45
N GLU A 365 0.52 12.26 -14.72
CA GLU A 365 -0.89 11.93 -14.88
C GLU A 365 -1.17 10.56 -14.25
N LEU A 366 -2.14 10.52 -13.35
CA LEU A 366 -2.72 9.30 -12.79
C LEU A 366 -4.10 9.08 -13.42
N THR A 367 -4.28 7.92 -14.03
CA THR A 367 -5.54 7.53 -14.66
C THR A 367 -6.20 6.39 -13.89
N GLU A 368 -7.52 6.43 -13.75
CA GLU A 368 -8.26 5.39 -13.01
C GLU A 368 -8.11 4.02 -13.68
N SER A 369 -7.85 2.98 -12.87
CA SER A 369 -7.82 1.60 -13.35
C SER A 369 -9.22 1.03 -13.50
N GLU A 370 -9.44 0.33 -14.61
CA GLU A 370 -10.70 -0.31 -14.95
C GLU A 370 -11.07 -1.42 -13.94
N LYS A 371 -12.36 -1.49 -13.56
CA LYS A 371 -12.95 -2.63 -12.84
C LYS A 371 -13.09 -3.84 -13.77
N PHE A 372 -13.22 -5.04 -13.19
CA PHE A 372 -13.76 -6.18 -13.92
C PHE A 372 -15.27 -5.98 -14.14
N LEU A 373 -15.74 -6.21 -15.38
CA LEU A 373 -17.13 -6.05 -15.80
C LEU A 373 -18.02 -7.24 -15.38
#